data_AF-A0A9D5UEU4-F1
#
_entry.id   AF-A0A9D5UEU4-F1
#
_cell.length_a   1.000
_cell.length_b   1.000
_cell.length_c   1.000
_cell.angle_alpha   90.00
_cell.angle_beta   90.00
_cell.angle_gamma   90.00
#
_symmetry.space_group_name_H-M   'P 1'
#
loop_
_entity.id
_entity.type
_entity.pdbx_description
1 polymer ?
#
loop_
_entity_poly.entity_id
_entity_poly.type
_entity_poly.pdbx_seq_one_letter_code
_entity_poly.pdbx_strand_id
1 'polypeptide(L)'
;MSRLRIPVLDDWVLWGAGLSDAELVEVGRQIPGDGGNSISGLDAVRSVDAQAVAAGDVWTAGLWFPRSAEHQARASVVVRIMSADRPARRLARRFARDLAAVPRLSGLTVLAYSGIEVDSDLGPAFLQCLDTSSGPDFTVTQTSRFTVFPHHVQEVVVLDFETVHLDVEDELSDELVQIVGQLTYEGVA
;
A
#
# COMPACT_ATOMS: atom_id res chain seq x y z
N MET A 1 12.71 16.38 -12.24
CA MET A 1 12.43 14.99 -11.81
C MET A 1 10.99 14.97 -11.38
N SER A 2 10.19 14.10 -12.00
CA SER A 2 8.79 13.93 -11.62
C SER A 2 8.72 13.16 -10.31
N ARG A 3 7.87 13.56 -9.37
CA ARG A 3 7.70 12.87 -8.09
C ARG A 3 6.24 12.43 -7.95
N LEU A 4 6.01 11.15 -7.69
CA LEU A 4 4.68 10.66 -7.34
C LEU A 4 4.27 11.30 -6.00
N ARG A 5 3.09 11.90 -5.98
CA ARG A 5 2.44 12.42 -4.79
C ARG A 5 1.27 11.50 -4.44
N ILE A 6 1.35 10.95 -3.24
CA ILE A 6 0.26 10.21 -2.62
C ILE A 6 -0.57 11.24 -1.83
N PRO A 7 -1.89 11.34 -2.07
CA PRO A 7 -2.75 12.19 -1.24
C PRO A 7 -2.66 11.71 0.20
N VAL A 8 -2.44 12.63 1.14
CA VAL A 8 -2.53 12.31 2.57
C VAL A 8 -3.98 12.52 2.97
N LEU A 9 -4.67 11.43 3.28
CA LEU A 9 -6.00 11.46 3.89
C LEU A 9 -5.85 11.56 5.41
N ASP A 10 -6.82 12.18 6.09
CA ASP A 10 -6.73 12.59 7.51
C ASP A 10 -6.41 11.44 8.48
N ASP A 11 -6.78 10.21 8.12
CA ASP A 11 -6.64 9.03 8.99
C ASP A 11 -5.40 8.17 8.65
N TRP A 12 -4.52 8.64 7.76
CA TRP A 12 -3.28 7.97 7.38
C TRP A 12 -2.04 8.68 7.93
N VAL A 13 -1.15 7.91 8.54
CA VAL A 13 0.20 8.35 8.89
C VAL A 13 1.17 7.71 7.91
N LEU A 14 1.80 8.51 7.05
CA LEU A 14 2.73 8.06 6.00
C LEU A 14 4.16 8.53 6.28
N TRP A 15 5.14 7.72 5.91
CA TRP A 15 6.56 8.05 6.03
C TRP A 15 7.40 7.41 4.91
N GLY A 16 8.60 7.94 4.67
CA GLY A 16 9.55 7.32 3.74
C GLY A 16 10.16 6.07 4.36
N ALA A 17 10.27 4.96 3.64
CA ALA A 17 10.80 3.72 4.23
C ALA A 17 12.29 3.82 4.60
N GLY A 18 12.70 3.15 5.68
CA GLY A 18 14.10 3.06 6.12
C GLY A 18 14.57 4.27 6.92
N LEU A 19 13.69 4.82 7.74
CA LEU A 19 14.02 5.92 8.64
C LEU A 19 14.94 5.47 9.78
N SER A 20 15.70 6.42 10.33
CA SER A 20 16.39 6.22 11.60
C SER A 20 15.41 6.11 12.77
N ASP A 21 15.83 5.51 13.88
CA ASP A 21 14.97 5.36 15.07
C ASP A 21 14.42 6.70 15.59
N ALA A 22 15.21 7.77 15.51
CA ALA A 22 14.79 9.11 15.90
C ALA A 22 13.67 9.66 15.00
N GLU A 23 13.73 9.38 13.70
CA GLU A 23 12.70 9.76 12.73
C GLU A 23 11.45 8.90 12.88
N LEU A 24 11.57 7.60 13.16
CA LEU A 24 10.43 6.73 13.46
C LEU A 24 9.70 7.17 14.73
N VAL A 25 10.42 7.64 15.75
CA VAL A 25 9.81 8.26 16.95
C VAL A 25 8.99 9.51 16.58
N GLU A 26 9.47 10.32 15.64
CA GLU A 26 8.73 11.50 15.17
C GLU A 26 7.47 11.13 14.38
N VAL A 27 7.53 10.06 13.59
CA VAL A 27 6.33 9.49 12.93
C VAL A 27 5.34 8.99 13.99
N GLY A 28 5.81 8.26 15.00
CA GLY A 28 4.97 7.76 16.08
C GLY A 28 4.22 8.86 16.86
N ARG A 29 4.78 10.07 16.95
CA ARG A 29 4.11 11.23 17.58
C ARG A 29 2.90 11.75 16.79
N GLN A 30 2.79 11.40 15.51
CA GLN A 30 1.67 11.81 14.66
C GLN A 30 0.46 10.88 14.80
N ILE A 31 0.60 9.75 15.50
CA ILE A 31 -0.48 8.77 15.68
C ILE A 31 -1.61 9.38 16.54
N PRO A 32 -2.85 9.42 16.02
CA PRO A 32 -4.00 9.96 16.74
C PRO A 32 -4.30 9.18 18.03
N GLY A 33 -4.80 9.87 19.07
CA GLY A 33 -5.26 9.23 20.32
C GLY A 33 -4.16 8.83 21.31
N ASP A 34 -2.89 8.90 20.92
CA ASP A 34 -1.79 8.24 21.65
C ASP A 34 -1.15 9.03 22.81
N GLY A 35 -1.66 10.22 23.13
CA GLY A 35 -1.21 11.03 24.27
C GLY A 35 0.32 11.28 24.34
N GLY A 36 1.03 11.07 23.23
CA GLY A 36 2.49 11.20 23.11
C GLY A 36 3.33 10.04 23.68
N ASN A 37 2.75 8.92 24.15
CA ASN A 37 3.48 7.93 24.95
C ASN A 37 3.13 6.45 24.73
N SER A 38 2.27 6.08 23.78
CA SER A 38 1.96 4.66 23.58
C SER A 38 3.09 3.92 22.84
N ILE A 39 3.60 2.88 23.49
CA ILE A 39 4.62 1.97 22.94
C ILE A 39 4.05 1.20 21.73
N SER A 40 2.73 0.97 21.69
CA SER A 40 2.05 0.19 20.65
C SER A 40 2.09 0.85 19.26
N GLY A 41 1.90 2.18 19.18
CA GLY A 41 1.93 2.88 17.90
C GLY A 41 3.33 2.88 17.27
N LEU A 42 4.35 3.14 18.09
CA LEU A 42 5.75 3.15 17.64
C LEU A 42 6.23 1.75 17.22
N ASP A 43 5.83 0.70 17.95
CA ASP A 43 6.19 -0.67 17.60
C ASP A 43 5.55 -1.11 16.26
N ALA A 44 4.31 -0.68 15.99
CA ALA A 44 3.67 -0.89 14.69
C ALA A 44 4.42 -0.17 13.56
N VAL A 45 4.80 1.10 13.76
CA VAL A 45 5.58 1.88 12.79
C VAL A 45 6.93 1.20 12.51
N ARG A 46 7.67 0.79 13.56
CA ARG A 46 8.94 0.06 13.41
C ARG A 46 8.77 -1.27 12.68
N SER A 47 7.70 -2.00 12.96
CA SER A 47 7.43 -3.29 12.32
C SER A 47 7.19 -3.12 10.82
N VAL A 48 6.32 -2.18 10.43
CA VAL A 48 6.04 -1.89 9.02
C VAL A 48 7.27 -1.34 8.30
N ASP A 49 8.05 -0.46 8.94
CA ASP A 49 9.28 0.08 8.35
C ASP A 49 10.32 -1.02 8.10
N ALA A 50 10.53 -1.92 9.07
CA ALA A 50 11.43 -3.05 8.90
C ALA A 50 11.00 -4.00 7.77
N GLN A 51 9.69 -4.23 7.61
CA GLN A 51 9.14 -5.01 6.49
C GLN A 51 9.36 -4.31 5.16
N ALA A 52 9.11 -3.00 5.09
CA ALA A 52 9.34 -2.18 3.91
C ALA A 52 10.81 -2.20 3.47
N VAL A 53 11.74 -2.06 4.42
CA VAL A 53 13.18 -2.15 4.17
C VAL A 53 13.58 -3.54 3.69
N ALA A 54 13.03 -4.61 4.28
CA ALA A 54 13.31 -5.97 3.87
C ALA A 54 12.84 -6.29 2.44
N ALA A 55 11.78 -5.64 1.96
CA ALA A 55 11.32 -5.75 0.58
C ALA A 55 12.27 -5.07 -0.42
N GLY A 56 12.99 -4.01 -0.01
CA GLY A 56 14.10 -3.40 -0.75
C GLY A 56 13.73 -2.46 -1.90
N ASP A 57 12.45 -2.40 -2.28
CA ASP A 57 11.91 -1.54 -3.36
C ASP A 57 10.80 -0.59 -2.89
N VAL A 58 10.59 -0.50 -1.56
CA VAL A 58 9.57 0.35 -0.95
C VAL A 58 10.12 1.76 -0.73
N TRP A 59 9.34 2.75 -1.18
CA TRP A 59 9.65 4.17 -1.05
C TRP A 59 8.89 4.82 0.10
N THR A 60 7.63 4.42 0.30
CA THR A 60 6.75 4.98 1.33
C THR A 60 6.04 3.85 2.04
N ALA A 61 5.94 3.97 3.35
CA ALA A 61 5.16 3.09 4.20
C ALA A 61 4.12 3.93 4.96
N GLY A 62 3.09 3.27 5.47
CA GLY A 62 2.04 3.95 6.19
C GLY A 62 1.18 3.04 7.03
N LEU A 63 0.48 3.65 7.98
CA LEU A 63 -0.54 3.02 8.80
C LEU A 63 -1.83 3.84 8.74
N TRP A 64 -2.95 3.13 8.75
CA TRP A 64 -4.28 3.71 8.77
C TRP A 64 -4.93 3.53 10.14
N PHE A 65 -5.49 4.63 10.65
CA PHE A 65 -6.10 4.73 11.97
C PHE A 65 -7.54 5.25 11.85
N PRO A 66 -8.49 4.43 11.38
CA PRO A 66 -9.84 4.88 11.14
C PRO A 66 -10.51 5.35 12.42
N ARG A 67 -11.34 6.38 12.30
CA ARG A 67 -12.13 6.92 13.42
C ARG A 67 -13.09 5.89 13.99
N SER A 68 -13.58 4.96 13.16
CA SER A 68 -14.44 3.85 13.56
C SER A 68 -13.78 2.90 14.58
N ALA A 69 -12.43 2.87 14.62
CA ALA A 69 -11.65 1.96 15.43
C ALA A 69 -10.94 2.62 16.63
N GLU A 70 -11.44 3.77 17.11
CA GLU A 70 -10.87 4.51 18.24
C GLU A 70 -9.36 4.79 18.08
N HIS A 71 -8.93 5.10 16.84
CA HIS A 71 -7.53 5.37 16.50
C HIS A 71 -6.56 4.19 16.70
N GLN A 72 -7.05 2.95 16.64
CA GLN A 72 -6.19 1.78 16.52
C GLN A 72 -5.75 1.59 15.06
N ALA A 73 -4.51 1.14 14.84
CA ALA A 73 -4.03 0.81 13.50
C ALA A 73 -4.85 -0.36 12.93
N ARG A 74 -5.42 -0.18 11.73
CA ARG A 74 -6.25 -1.22 11.09
C ARG A 74 -5.75 -1.68 9.74
N ALA A 75 -4.93 -0.89 9.07
CA ALA A 75 -4.29 -1.31 7.84
C ALA A 75 -2.90 -0.70 7.73
N SER A 76 -2.07 -1.30 6.89
CA SER A 76 -0.81 -0.72 6.44
C SER A 76 -0.88 -0.43 4.95
N VAL A 77 -0.01 0.47 4.50
CA VAL A 77 0.28 0.67 3.07
C VAL A 77 1.78 0.62 2.85
N VAL A 78 2.19 -0.02 1.76
CA VAL A 78 3.54 0.15 1.20
C VAL A 78 3.45 0.55 -0.26
N VAL A 79 4.25 1.55 -0.64
CA VAL A 79 4.32 2.06 -2.01
C VAL A 79 5.69 1.80 -2.58
N ARG A 80 5.71 1.10 -3.72
CA ARG A 80 6.90 0.75 -4.47
C ARG A 80 6.88 1.47 -5.81
N ILE A 81 8.03 2.01 -6.20
CA ILE A 81 8.23 2.64 -7.49
C ILE A 81 9.41 1.94 -8.15
N MET A 82 9.12 1.19 -9.21
CA MET A 82 10.11 0.41 -9.95
C MET A 82 10.37 1.05 -11.29
N SER A 83 11.64 1.21 -11.66
CA SER A 83 12.00 1.65 -13.01
C SER A 83 11.58 0.60 -14.04
N ALA A 84 11.04 1.06 -15.17
CA ALA A 84 10.58 0.21 -16.26
C ALA A 84 11.53 0.30 -17.46
N ASP A 85 11.90 -0.85 -18.03
CA ASP A 85 12.71 -0.95 -19.26
C ASP A 85 11.88 -0.81 -20.55
N ARG A 86 10.56 -0.72 -20.41
CA ARG A 86 9.59 -0.81 -21.51
C ARG A 86 8.49 0.25 -21.39
N PRO A 87 7.87 0.65 -22.51
CA PRO A 87 6.73 1.55 -22.47
C PRO A 87 5.57 1.00 -21.63
N ALA A 88 4.97 1.86 -20.80
CA ALA A 88 3.86 1.55 -19.90
C ALA A 88 2.77 0.69 -20.56
N ARG A 89 2.32 1.05 -21.77
CA ARG A 89 1.28 0.30 -22.51
C ARG A 89 1.65 -1.16 -22.80
N ARG A 90 2.92 -1.46 -23.05
CA ARG A 90 3.38 -2.85 -23.30
C ARG A 90 3.43 -3.65 -22.00
N LEU A 91 3.86 -3.01 -20.91
CA LEU A 91 3.87 -3.63 -19.58
C LEU A 91 2.45 -3.89 -19.07
N ALA A 92 1.57 -2.90 -19.16
CA ALA A 92 0.16 -3.04 -18.79
C ALA A 92 -0.53 -4.18 -19.55
N ARG A 93 -0.34 -4.28 -20.87
CA ARG A 93 -0.89 -5.41 -21.66
C ARG A 93 -0.33 -6.77 -21.27
N ARG A 94 0.92 -6.83 -20.81
CA ARG A 94 1.49 -8.08 -20.30
C ARG A 94 0.86 -8.40 -18.95
N PHE A 95 0.83 -7.44 -18.05
CA PHE A 95 0.23 -7.56 -16.73
C PHE A 95 -1.23 -8.00 -16.80
N ALA A 96 -2.04 -7.35 -17.66
CA ALA A 96 -3.45 -7.70 -17.88
C ALA A 96 -3.68 -9.15 -18.33
N ARG A 97 -2.75 -9.74 -19.10
CA ARG A 97 -2.84 -11.15 -19.49
C ARG A 97 -2.57 -12.10 -18.32
N ASP A 98 -1.72 -11.68 -17.40
CA ASP A 98 -1.34 -12.47 -16.23
C ASP A 98 -2.29 -12.20 -15.04
N LEU A 99 -3.12 -11.15 -15.11
CA LEU A 99 -4.01 -10.70 -14.04
C LEU A 99 -5.05 -11.76 -13.61
N ALA A 100 -5.53 -12.60 -14.53
CA ALA A 100 -6.50 -13.64 -14.18
C ALA A 100 -5.86 -14.82 -13.42
N ALA A 101 -4.53 -14.93 -13.43
CA ALA A 101 -3.85 -16.04 -12.77
C ALA A 101 -3.73 -15.78 -11.26
N VAL A 102 -4.22 -16.73 -10.47
CA VAL A 102 -4.02 -16.72 -9.01
C VAL A 102 -2.52 -16.77 -8.72
N PRO A 103 -1.96 -15.80 -7.97
CA PRO A 103 -0.54 -15.76 -7.71
C PRO A 103 -0.10 -16.89 -6.78
N ARG A 104 1.14 -17.33 -6.95
CA ARG A 104 1.77 -18.30 -6.03
C ARG A 104 2.70 -17.55 -5.11
N LEU A 105 2.40 -17.58 -3.81
CA LEU A 105 3.16 -16.89 -2.78
C LEU A 105 3.85 -17.91 -1.89
N SER A 106 5.17 -17.78 -1.75
CA SER A 106 5.96 -18.72 -0.95
C SER A 106 5.56 -18.64 0.52
N GLY A 107 5.24 -19.78 1.13
CA GLY A 107 4.87 -19.85 2.55
C GLY A 107 3.45 -19.37 2.87
N LEU A 108 2.66 -18.96 1.88
CA LEU A 108 1.28 -18.48 2.05
C LEU A 108 0.30 -19.33 1.25
N THR A 109 -0.90 -19.52 1.81
CA THR A 109 -2.03 -20.09 1.06
C THR A 109 -2.93 -18.95 0.59
N VAL A 110 -3.21 -18.88 -0.72
CA VAL A 110 -4.18 -17.93 -1.28
C VAL A 110 -5.57 -18.55 -1.18
N LEU A 111 -6.45 -17.90 -0.43
CA LEU A 111 -7.82 -18.35 -0.15
C LEU A 111 -8.81 -17.77 -1.16
N ALA A 112 -8.65 -16.49 -1.50
CA ALA A 112 -9.44 -15.79 -2.49
C ALA A 112 -8.55 -14.88 -3.33
N TYR A 113 -8.94 -14.68 -4.59
CA TYR A 113 -8.23 -13.82 -5.52
C TYR A 113 -9.19 -13.23 -6.56
N SER A 114 -9.12 -11.93 -6.75
CA SER A 114 -9.72 -11.24 -7.89
C SER A 114 -8.75 -10.21 -8.45
N GLY A 115 -8.74 -10.05 -9.76
CA GLY A 115 -7.97 -9.03 -10.45
C GLY A 115 -8.82 -8.33 -11.50
N ILE A 116 -8.87 -7.00 -11.45
CA ILE A 116 -9.64 -6.18 -12.40
C ILE A 116 -8.81 -5.00 -12.91
N GLU A 117 -9.17 -4.51 -14.09
CA GLU A 117 -8.70 -3.22 -14.59
C GLU A 117 -9.55 -2.12 -13.94
N VAL A 118 -8.90 -1.01 -13.56
CA VAL A 118 -9.56 0.15 -12.93
C VAL A 118 -9.17 1.43 -13.66
N ASP A 119 -10.05 2.42 -13.64
CA ASP A 119 -9.80 3.72 -14.26
C ASP A 119 -8.77 4.51 -13.44
N SER A 120 -7.83 5.15 -14.13
CA SER A 120 -6.85 6.05 -13.52
C SER A 120 -6.39 7.10 -14.53
N ASP A 121 -6.29 8.35 -14.08
CA ASP A 121 -5.80 9.47 -14.88
C ASP A 121 -4.30 9.37 -15.18
N LEU A 122 -3.56 8.57 -14.40
CA LEU A 122 -2.12 8.37 -14.61
C LEU A 122 -1.82 7.43 -15.78
N GLY A 123 -2.74 6.51 -16.08
CA GLY A 123 -2.60 5.50 -17.12
C GLY A 123 -3.23 4.16 -16.71
N PRO A 124 -2.97 3.06 -17.44
CA PRO A 124 -3.55 1.76 -17.13
C PRO A 124 -3.27 1.37 -15.68
N ALA A 125 -4.32 1.01 -14.95
CA ALA A 125 -4.25 0.61 -13.56
C ALA A 125 -5.02 -0.69 -13.33
N PHE A 126 -4.56 -1.46 -12.35
CA PHE A 126 -5.15 -2.76 -12.02
C PHE A 126 -5.24 -2.90 -10.51
N LEU A 127 -6.36 -3.44 -10.05
CA LEU A 127 -6.58 -3.82 -8.65
C LEU A 127 -6.55 -5.33 -8.54
N GLN A 128 -5.72 -5.84 -7.65
CA GLN A 128 -5.70 -7.24 -7.20
C GLN A 128 -6.13 -7.29 -5.74
N CYS A 129 -7.17 -8.04 -5.43
CA CYS A 129 -7.58 -8.33 -4.05
C CYS A 129 -7.23 -9.79 -3.75
N LEU A 130 -6.52 -10.01 -2.65
CA LEU A 130 -6.01 -11.32 -2.25
C LEU A 130 -6.29 -11.57 -0.78
N ASP A 131 -6.88 -12.71 -0.47
CA ASP A 131 -6.93 -13.20 0.90
C ASP A 131 -5.86 -14.27 1.06
N THR A 132 -4.96 -14.08 2.00
CA THR A 132 -3.88 -15.03 2.28
C THR A 132 -3.91 -15.46 3.73
N SER A 133 -3.56 -16.72 3.98
CA SER A 133 -3.33 -17.20 5.33
C SER A 133 -1.90 -17.70 5.49
N SER A 134 -1.32 -17.45 6.66
CA SER A 134 0.01 -17.94 7.05
C SER A 134 -0.06 -18.71 8.37
N GLY A 135 0.83 -19.69 8.54
CA GLY A 135 1.07 -20.35 9.83
C GLY A 135 -0.09 -21.21 10.37
N PRO A 136 0.04 -21.70 11.63
CA PRO A 136 -0.94 -22.57 12.28
C PRO A 136 -2.19 -21.84 12.80
N ASP A 137 -2.11 -20.51 12.94
CA ASP A 137 -3.17 -19.69 13.55
C ASP A 137 -4.27 -19.30 12.55
N PHE A 138 -4.07 -19.60 11.26
CA PHE A 138 -5.00 -19.31 10.17
C PHE A 138 -5.44 -17.84 10.08
N THR A 139 -4.63 -16.90 10.58
CA THR A 139 -4.88 -15.47 10.41
C THR A 139 -4.97 -15.16 8.93
N VAL A 140 -6.10 -14.59 8.53
CA VAL A 140 -6.35 -14.13 7.17
C VAL A 140 -5.86 -12.69 7.08
N THR A 141 -4.93 -12.45 6.17
CA THR A 141 -4.52 -11.13 5.74
C THR A 141 -5.14 -10.86 4.38
N GLN A 142 -5.93 -9.81 4.30
CA GLN A 142 -6.40 -9.27 3.04
C GLN A 142 -5.37 -8.27 2.50
N THR A 143 -5.05 -8.39 1.22
CA THR A 143 -4.20 -7.47 0.48
C THR A 143 -4.96 -6.90 -0.70
N SER A 144 -5.10 -5.57 -0.74
CA SER A 144 -5.56 -4.83 -1.92
C SER A 144 -4.35 -4.17 -2.58
N ARG A 145 -3.94 -4.70 -3.74
CA ARG A 145 -2.79 -4.24 -4.50
C ARG A 145 -3.21 -3.45 -5.73
N PHE A 146 -2.85 -2.18 -5.78
CA PHE A 146 -2.98 -1.33 -6.96
C PHE A 146 -1.67 -1.28 -7.73
N THR A 147 -1.71 -1.64 -9.01
CA THR A 147 -0.56 -1.50 -9.92
C THR A 147 -0.91 -0.50 -11.01
N VAL A 148 -0.18 0.61 -11.06
CA VAL A 148 -0.37 1.69 -12.04
C VAL A 148 0.83 1.72 -12.99
N PHE A 149 0.54 1.91 -14.28
CA PHE A 149 1.52 2.07 -15.35
C PHE A 149 1.43 3.49 -15.94
N PRO A 150 2.09 4.49 -15.33
CA PRO A 150 1.93 5.89 -15.72
C PRO A 150 2.32 6.15 -17.18
N HIS A 151 1.57 7.01 -17.86
CA HIS A 151 1.82 7.36 -19.26
C HIS A 151 3.10 8.17 -19.50
N HIS A 152 3.47 9.00 -18.52
CA HIS A 152 4.45 10.08 -18.69
C HIS A 152 5.83 9.77 -18.11
N VAL A 153 5.97 8.65 -17.40
CA VAL A 153 7.24 8.21 -16.80
C VAL A 153 7.49 6.73 -17.08
N GLN A 154 8.75 6.32 -17.09
CA GLN A 154 9.13 4.91 -17.24
C GLN A 154 9.23 4.24 -15.87
N GLU A 155 8.09 4.15 -15.20
CA GLU A 155 7.96 3.58 -13.86
C GLU A 155 6.74 2.65 -13.79
N VAL A 156 6.75 1.76 -12.80
CA VAL A 156 5.57 1.03 -12.35
C VAL A 156 5.38 1.36 -10.88
N VAL A 157 4.19 1.84 -10.54
CA VAL A 157 3.83 2.18 -9.16
C VAL A 157 2.98 1.04 -8.63
N VAL A 158 3.37 0.48 -7.48
CA VAL A 158 2.60 -0.55 -6.79
C VAL A 158 2.29 -0.08 -5.39
N LEU A 159 1.02 -0.02 -5.03
CA LEU A 159 0.53 0.25 -3.69
C LEU A 159 -0.09 -1.03 -3.15
N ASP A 160 0.49 -1.59 -2.09
CA ASP A 160 -0.11 -2.71 -1.36
C ASP A 160 -0.73 -2.17 -0.09
N PHE A 161 -2.02 -2.38 0.07
CA PHE A 161 -2.75 -2.12 1.30
C PHE A 161 -3.06 -3.45 1.96
N GLU A 162 -2.68 -3.61 3.23
CA GLU A 162 -2.83 -4.87 3.96
C GLU A 162 -3.60 -4.67 5.25
N THR A 163 -4.52 -5.60 5.54
CA THR A 163 -5.25 -5.64 6.80
C THR A 163 -5.51 -7.07 7.27
N VAL A 164 -5.50 -7.26 8.58
CA VAL A 164 -6.00 -8.48 9.26
C VAL A 164 -7.38 -8.23 9.91
N HIS A 165 -7.90 -7.02 9.76
CA HIS A 165 -9.15 -6.54 10.35
C HIS A 165 -10.23 -6.49 9.27
N LEU A 166 -10.84 -7.64 9.00
CA LEU A 166 -11.88 -7.77 7.96
C LEU A 166 -13.15 -6.97 8.28
N ASP A 167 -13.32 -6.51 9.52
CA ASP A 167 -14.42 -5.64 9.95
C ASP A 167 -14.37 -4.23 9.34
N VAL A 168 -13.22 -3.80 8.81
CA VAL A 168 -13.03 -2.48 8.20
C VAL A 168 -12.78 -2.54 6.69
N GLU A 169 -13.01 -3.68 6.04
CA GLU A 169 -12.74 -3.89 4.62
C GLU A 169 -13.46 -2.88 3.71
N ASP A 170 -14.74 -2.64 3.96
CA ASP A 170 -15.55 -1.71 3.15
C ASP A 170 -15.03 -0.26 3.29
N GLU A 171 -14.76 0.16 4.53
CA GLU A 171 -14.23 1.50 4.83
C GLU A 171 -12.83 1.68 4.23
N LEU A 172 -11.97 0.67 4.35
CA LEU A 172 -10.65 0.68 3.73
C LEU A 172 -10.78 0.81 2.22
N SER A 173 -11.65 0.01 1.58
CA SER A 173 -11.84 0.02 0.13
C SER A 173 -12.25 1.39 -0.41
N ASP A 174 -13.14 2.11 0.30
CA ASP A 174 -13.53 3.48 -0.05
C ASP A 174 -12.34 4.45 0.03
N GLU A 175 -11.51 4.35 1.08
CA GLU A 175 -10.27 5.13 1.22
C GLU A 175 -9.30 4.82 0.07
N LEU A 176 -9.13 3.55 -0.32
CA LEU A 176 -8.21 3.14 -1.37
C LEU A 176 -8.60 3.75 -2.72
N VAL A 177 -9.90 3.73 -3.04
CA VAL A 177 -10.43 4.33 -4.27
C VAL A 177 -10.11 5.83 -4.31
N GLN A 178 -10.27 6.54 -3.18
CA GLN A 178 -9.93 7.96 -3.10
C GLN A 178 -8.43 8.21 -3.25
N ILE A 179 -7.58 7.43 -2.58
CA ILE A 179 -6.12 7.56 -2.67
C ILE A 179 -5.68 7.39 -4.12
N VAL A 180 -6.12 6.31 -4.77
CA VAL A 180 -5.72 5.96 -6.14
C VAL A 180 -6.25 6.97 -7.15
N GLY A 181 -7.49 7.44 -6.98
CA GLY A 181 -8.10 8.46 -7.84
C GLY A 181 -7.45 9.83 -7.75
N GLN A 182 -6.72 10.11 -6.68
CA GLN A 182 -6.02 11.39 -6.47
C GLN A 182 -4.49 11.29 -6.60
N LEU A 183 -3.96 10.14 -7.04
CA LEU A 183 -2.53 10.00 -7.32
C LEU A 183 -2.12 10.95 -8.45
N THR A 184 -1.08 11.73 -8.21
CA THR A 184 -0.58 12.70 -9.19
C THR A 184 0.94 12.66 -9.26
N TYR A 185 1.49 13.06 -10.41
CA TYR A 185 2.92 13.33 -10.53
C TYR A 185 3.15 14.85 -10.50
N GLU A 186 3.96 15.32 -9.56
CA GLU A 186 4.43 16.70 -9.57
C GLU A 186 5.62 16.86 -10.53
N GLY A 187 5.67 17.99 -11.24
CA GLY A 187 6.82 18.34 -12.10
C GLY A 187 6.79 17.74 -13.51
N VAL A 188 5.63 17.23 -13.96
CA VAL A 188 5.38 16.90 -15.37
C VAL A 188 4.78 18.14 -16.04
N ALA A 189 5.54 18.78 -16.92
CA ALA A 189 5.08 19.91 -17.74
C ALA A 189 4.52 19.41 -19.08
#